data_AF-H8KM30-F1
#
_entry.id   AF-H8KM30-F1
#
_cell.length_a   1.000
_cell.length_b   1.000
_cell.length_c   1.000
_cell.angle_alpha   90.00
_cell.angle_beta   90.00
_cell.angle_gamma   90.00
#
_symmetry.space_group_name_H-M   'P 1'
#
loop_
_entity.id
_entity.type
_entity.pdbx_description
1 polymer ?
#
loop_
_entity_poly.entity_id
_entity_poly.type
_entity_poly.pdbx_seq_one_letter_code
_entity_poly.pdbx_strand_id
1 'polypeptide(L)'
;MYPLGKRQHEINPLVSHIILPDILIKVYLCLPNLFNLNPEILTELVTMRMPYGKYKGVIICNIPEPYLVWYHSKGFPEGKLGMLLHTMYEIKLNGLEYLLEPLKKK
;
A
#
# COMPACT_ATOMS: atom_id res chain seq x y z
N MET A 1 -13.53 -5.97 -20.82
CA MET A 1 -14.35 -4.96 -20.11
C MET A 1 -14.52 -5.47 -18.69
N TYR A 2 -13.79 -4.95 -17.71
CA TYR A 2 -13.92 -5.43 -16.32
C TYR A 2 -15.03 -4.65 -15.61
N PRO A 3 -15.99 -5.30 -14.93
CA PRO A 3 -17.09 -4.61 -14.28
C PRO A 3 -16.65 -3.99 -12.94
N LEU A 4 -16.92 -2.70 -12.76
CA LEU A 4 -16.77 -1.96 -11.52
C LEU A 4 -17.93 -2.30 -10.57
N GLY A 5 -17.72 -3.25 -9.66
CA GLY A 5 -18.62 -3.52 -8.55
C GLY A 5 -18.37 -2.55 -7.41
N LYS A 6 -19.34 -1.68 -7.10
CA LYS A 6 -19.34 -0.84 -5.91
C LYS A 6 -19.36 -1.74 -4.66
N ARG A 7 -18.43 -1.57 -3.71
CA ARG A 7 -18.60 -2.09 -2.35
C ARG A 7 -18.70 -0.91 -1.38
N GLN A 8 -19.89 -0.80 -0.80
CA GLN A 8 -20.28 0.17 0.21
C GLN A 8 -19.54 -0.12 1.52
N HIS A 9 -19.15 0.96 2.19
CA HIS A 9 -18.67 0.97 3.56
C HIS A 9 -19.77 0.46 4.50
N GLU A 10 -19.56 -0.70 5.11
CA GLU A 10 -20.12 -1.03 6.42
C GLU A 10 -18.96 -1.54 7.29
N ILE A 11 -18.42 -0.64 8.10
CA ILE A 11 -17.45 -1.00 9.13
C ILE A 11 -18.24 -1.54 10.32
N ASN A 12 -18.16 -2.85 10.52
CA ASN A 12 -18.82 -3.55 11.61
C ASN A 12 -18.09 -3.21 12.94
N PRO A 13 -18.79 -2.72 13.99
CA PRO A 13 -18.13 -2.14 15.18
C PRO A 13 -17.31 -3.12 16.03
N LEU A 14 -17.46 -4.43 15.80
CA LEU A 14 -16.65 -5.48 16.44
C LEU A 14 -15.28 -5.70 15.78
N VAL A 15 -15.04 -5.11 14.61
CA VAL A 15 -13.81 -5.30 13.83
C VAL A 15 -12.66 -4.39 14.33
N SER A 16 -12.96 -3.44 15.21
CA SER A 16 -11.98 -2.50 15.78
C SER A 16 -10.99 -3.13 16.78
N HIS A 17 -11.30 -4.29 17.35
CA HIS A 17 -10.49 -4.92 18.42
C HIS A 17 -9.69 -6.16 17.97
N ILE A 18 -9.84 -6.62 16.73
CA ILE A 18 -9.17 -7.84 16.21
C ILE A 18 -8.20 -7.55 15.06
N ILE A 19 -8.22 -6.36 14.46
CA ILE A 19 -7.33 -6.02 13.33
C ILE A 19 -5.93 -5.55 13.77
N LEU A 20 -5.76 -5.15 15.02
CA LEU A 20 -4.49 -4.59 15.51
C LEU A 20 -3.35 -5.60 15.75
N PRO A 21 -3.54 -6.90 16.09
CA PRO A 21 -2.41 -7.82 16.18
C PRO A 21 -1.93 -8.33 14.81
N ASP A 22 -2.79 -8.52 13.81
CA ASP A 22 -2.37 -9.10 12.52
C ASP A 22 -1.50 -8.13 11.69
N ILE A 23 -1.82 -6.83 11.68
CA ILE A 23 -1.02 -5.81 10.98
C ILE A 23 0.34 -5.65 11.66
N LEU A 24 0.36 -5.58 13.00
CA LEU A 24 1.61 -5.48 13.76
C LEU A 24 2.47 -6.74 13.58
N ILE A 25 1.90 -7.94 13.63
CA ILE A 25 2.65 -9.19 13.50
C ILE A 25 3.17 -9.39 12.06
N LYS A 26 2.41 -9.04 11.02
CA LYS A 26 2.90 -9.10 9.62
C LYS A 26 4.01 -8.10 9.32
N VAL A 27 3.90 -6.88 9.85
CA VAL A 27 4.92 -5.84 9.71
C VAL A 27 6.20 -6.21 10.50
N TYR A 28 6.06 -6.79 11.70
CA TYR A 28 7.20 -7.07 12.59
C TYR A 28 7.94 -8.39 12.28
N LEU A 29 7.25 -9.43 11.76
CA LEU A 29 7.88 -10.72 11.48
C LEU A 29 8.55 -10.82 10.10
N CYS A 30 8.07 -10.09 9.08
CA CYS A 30 8.59 -10.22 7.73
C CYS A 30 9.84 -9.35 7.45
N LEU A 31 10.17 -8.42 8.34
CA LEU A 31 11.20 -7.41 8.09
C LEU A 31 12.02 -7.13 9.36
N PRO A 32 13.10 -7.87 9.62
CA PRO A 32 13.92 -7.67 10.82
C PRO A 32 14.68 -6.32 10.86
N ASN A 33 14.38 -5.38 9.96
CA ASN A 33 14.97 -4.04 9.90
C ASN A 33 13.98 -2.89 9.54
N LEU A 34 12.65 -3.11 9.56
CA LEU A 34 11.67 -2.14 9.03
C LEU A 34 10.81 -1.47 10.10
N PHE A 35 11.44 -0.91 11.13
CA PHE A 35 10.76 0.09 11.96
C PHE A 35 11.58 1.37 12.09
N ASN A 36 12.09 1.85 10.95
CA ASN A 36 12.15 3.29 10.71
C ASN A 36 10.99 3.61 9.75
N LEU A 37 9.78 3.77 10.30
CA LEU A 37 8.67 4.41 9.59
C LEU A 37 9.05 5.88 9.36
N ASN A 38 9.99 6.12 8.47
CA ASN A 38 10.38 7.47 8.11
C ASN A 38 9.19 8.09 7.37
N PRO A 39 8.74 9.29 7.76
CA PRO A 39 7.67 10.02 7.05
C PRO A 39 8.01 10.27 5.56
N GLU A 40 9.30 10.13 5.22
CA GLU A 40 9.81 10.14 3.85
C GLU A 40 9.19 9.05 2.98
N ILE A 41 8.92 7.84 3.51
CA ILE A 41 8.33 6.74 2.73
C ILE A 41 6.95 7.15 2.19
N LEU A 42 6.11 7.76 3.02
CA LEU A 42 4.78 8.23 2.59
C LEU A 42 4.89 9.34 1.52
N THR A 43 5.90 10.19 1.66
CA THR A 43 6.21 11.24 0.66
C THR A 43 6.68 10.62 -0.66
N GLU A 44 7.48 9.57 -0.60
CA GLU A 44 7.94 8.83 -1.77
C GLU A 44 6.80 8.11 -2.48
N LEU A 45 5.81 7.57 -1.76
CA LEU A 45 4.63 6.96 -2.37
C LEU A 45 3.88 7.94 -3.29
N VAL A 46 3.84 9.23 -2.94
CA VAL A 46 3.12 10.26 -3.71
C VAL A 46 4.01 11.02 -4.71
N THR A 47 5.32 10.83 -4.68
CA THR A 47 6.26 11.53 -5.60
C THR A 47 6.96 10.57 -6.57
N MET A 48 7.29 9.37 -6.13
CA MET A 48 8.01 8.40 -6.93
C MET A 48 7.12 7.84 -8.04
N ARG A 49 7.68 7.86 -9.26
CA ARG A 49 7.06 7.26 -10.44
C ARG A 49 7.62 5.86 -10.65
N MET A 50 6.75 4.95 -11.10
CA MET A 50 7.13 3.60 -11.42
C MET A 50 8.18 3.60 -12.56
N PRO A 51 9.36 2.99 -12.36
CA PRO A 51 10.44 3.06 -13.35
C PRO A 51 10.26 2.12 -14.55
N TYR A 52 9.42 1.09 -14.43
CA TYR A 52 9.21 0.07 -15.46
C TYR A 52 7.82 -0.59 -15.37
N GLY A 53 7.56 -1.52 -16.29
CA GLY A 53 6.34 -2.33 -16.30
C GLY A 53 5.12 -1.61 -16.87
N LYS A 54 3.93 -2.17 -16.62
CA LYS A 54 2.66 -1.69 -17.18
C LYS A 54 2.33 -0.25 -16.80
N TYR A 55 2.70 0.17 -15.59
CA TYR A 55 2.41 1.50 -15.05
C TYR A 55 3.64 2.42 -15.07
N LYS A 56 4.60 2.18 -15.97
CA LYS A 56 5.80 3.03 -16.09
C LYS A 56 5.42 4.52 -16.21
N GLY A 57 6.05 5.36 -15.39
CA GLY A 57 5.80 6.80 -15.35
C GLY A 57 4.61 7.22 -14.47
N VAL A 58 3.81 6.28 -13.97
CA VAL A 58 2.70 6.55 -13.05
C VAL A 58 3.24 6.63 -11.61
N ILE A 59 2.72 7.57 -10.82
CA ILE A 59 3.06 7.69 -9.40
C ILE A 59 2.57 6.47 -8.63
N ILE A 60 3.38 5.96 -7.69
CA ILE A 60 3.08 4.72 -6.93
C ILE A 60 1.70 4.78 -6.26
N CYS A 61 1.31 5.91 -5.67
CA CYS A 61 0.00 6.06 -5.02
C CYS A 61 -1.21 5.85 -5.97
N ASN A 62 -1.02 6.11 -7.26
CA ASN A 62 -2.04 5.99 -8.30
C ASN A 62 -2.05 4.61 -8.97
N ILE A 63 -1.12 3.72 -8.62
CA ILE A 63 -1.13 2.34 -9.10
C ILE A 63 -2.40 1.64 -8.57
N PRO A 64 -3.15 0.89 -9.38
CA PRO A 64 -4.37 0.25 -8.91
C PRO A 64 -4.09 -1.01 -8.08
N GLU A 65 -4.92 -1.26 -7.07
CA GLU A 65 -4.80 -2.39 -6.13
C GLU A 65 -4.62 -3.75 -6.80
N PRO A 66 -5.35 -4.14 -7.88
CA PRO A 66 -5.17 -5.43 -8.52
C PRO A 66 -3.74 -5.68 -9.03
N TYR A 67 -3.01 -4.63 -9.38
CA TYR A 67 -1.61 -4.74 -9.80
C TYR A 67 -0.67 -4.99 -8.61
N LEU A 68 -0.98 -4.40 -7.46
CA LEU A 68 -0.26 -4.64 -6.21
C LEU A 68 -0.53 -6.05 -5.68
N VAL A 69 -1.78 -6.53 -5.78
CA VAL A 69 -2.16 -7.93 -5.46
C VAL A 69 -1.39 -8.91 -6.34
N TRP A 70 -1.28 -8.62 -7.65
CA TRP A 70 -0.47 -9.45 -8.56
C TRP A 70 0.99 -9.52 -8.13
N TYR A 71 1.59 -8.40 -7.72
CA TYR A 71 2.94 -8.40 -7.15
C TYR A 71 3.02 -9.16 -5.82
N HIS A 72 2.03 -9.04 -4.95
CA HIS A 72 1.97 -9.81 -3.71
C HIS A 72 1.96 -11.33 -3.99
N SER A 73 1.27 -11.78 -5.05
CA SER A 73 1.28 -13.20 -5.46
C SER A 73 2.56 -13.64 -6.19
N LYS A 74 3.29 -12.72 -6.84
CA LYS A 74 4.51 -13.03 -7.61
C LYS A 74 5.81 -12.75 -6.84
N GLY A 75 5.75 -11.96 -5.79
CA GLY A 75 6.90 -11.37 -5.10
C GLY A 75 7.12 -9.92 -5.54
N PHE A 76 7.33 -9.04 -4.57
CA PHE A 76 7.75 -7.66 -4.82
C PHE A 76 9.23 -7.64 -5.25
N PRO A 77 9.65 -6.67 -6.09
CA PRO A 77 11.05 -6.51 -6.44
C PRO A 77 11.88 -6.19 -5.20
N GLU A 78 13.18 -6.52 -5.19
CA GLU A 78 14.03 -6.16 -4.05
C GLU A 78 14.33 -4.65 -3.98
N GLY A 79 14.76 -4.21 -2.81
CA GLY A 79 15.16 -2.83 -2.55
C GLY A 79 14.01 -1.86 -2.34
N LYS A 80 14.31 -0.58 -2.53
CA LYS A 80 13.42 0.54 -2.16
C LYS A 80 12.07 0.52 -2.88
N LEU A 81 12.06 0.17 -4.16
CA LEU A 81 10.83 0.09 -4.94
C LEU A 81 9.89 -1.00 -4.42
N GLY A 82 10.42 -2.17 -4.07
CA GLY A 82 9.64 -3.25 -3.48
C GLY A 82 9.00 -2.87 -2.18
N MET A 83 9.80 -2.24 -1.31
CA MET A 83 9.32 -1.69 -0.05
C MET A 83 8.15 -0.73 -0.28
N LEU A 84 8.29 0.24 -1.19
CA LEU A 84 7.22 1.19 -1.51
C LEU A 84 5.96 0.51 -2.08
N LEU A 85 6.11 -0.46 -2.99
CA LEU A 85 4.97 -1.20 -3.54
C LEU A 85 4.27 -2.05 -2.48
N HIS A 86 5.04 -2.66 -1.58
CA HIS A 86 4.51 -3.42 -0.45
C HIS A 86 3.77 -2.51 0.53
N THR A 87 4.34 -1.36 0.89
CA THR A 87 3.67 -0.36 1.72
C THR A 87 2.38 0.14 1.06
N MET A 88 2.42 0.42 -0.25
CA MET A 88 1.22 0.85 -0.98
C MET A 88 0.14 -0.24 -0.98
N TYR A 89 0.53 -1.51 -1.13
CA TYR A 89 -0.37 -2.65 -1.07
C TYR A 89 -1.10 -2.70 0.27
N GLU A 90 -0.37 -2.65 1.39
CA GLU A 90 -0.95 -2.66 2.73
C GLU A 90 -1.85 -1.45 2.98
N ILE A 91 -1.47 -0.25 2.52
CA ILE A 91 -2.31 0.95 2.62
C ILE A 91 -3.64 0.74 1.91
N LYS A 92 -3.64 0.22 0.67
CA LYS A 92 -4.90 0.00 -0.07
C LYS A 92 -5.73 -1.11 0.54
N LEU A 93 -5.10 -2.23 0.91
CA LEU A 93 -5.77 -3.39 1.50
C LEU A 93 -6.53 -3.02 2.77
N ASN A 94 -5.97 -2.11 3.58
CA ASN A 94 -6.57 -1.65 4.84
C ASN A 94 -7.43 -0.37 4.68
N GLY A 95 -7.56 0.18 3.47
CA GLY A 95 -8.31 1.42 3.23
C GLY A 95 -7.66 2.67 3.85
N LEU A 96 -6.35 2.67 4.09
CA LEU A 96 -5.59 3.76 4.71
C LEU A 96 -5.16 4.85 3.71
N GLU A 97 -5.75 4.89 2.52
CA GLU A 97 -5.37 5.83 1.45
C GLU A 97 -5.55 7.30 1.85
N TYR A 98 -6.46 7.58 2.79
CA TYR A 98 -6.69 8.90 3.35
C TYR A 98 -5.42 9.50 4.00
N LEU A 99 -4.47 8.67 4.43
CA LEU A 99 -3.19 9.13 4.98
C LEU A 99 -2.32 9.85 3.93
N LEU A 100 -2.51 9.54 2.65
CA LEU A 100 -1.74 10.11 1.54
C LEU A 100 -2.36 11.40 1.01
N GLU A 101 -3.65 11.63 1.22
CA GLU A 101 -4.37 12.83 0.78
C GLU A 101 -3.72 14.16 1.22
N PRO A 102 -3.28 14.36 2.47
CA PRO A 102 -2.59 15.60 2.85
C PRO A 102 -1.23 15.77 2.15
N LEU A 103 -0.59 14.68 1.74
CA LEU A 103 0.72 14.72 1.08
C LEU A 103 0.62 15.03 -0.42
N LYS A 104 -0.49 14.68 -1.07
CA LYS A 104 -0.76 15.00 -2.48
C LYS A 104 -0.99 16.49 -2.75
N LYS A 105 -1.26 17.28 -1.70
CA LYS A 105 -1.64 18.71 -1.79
C LYS A 105 -0.48 19.67 -1.58
N LYS A 106 0.73 19.16 -1.32
CA LYS A 106 1.97 19.95 -1.32
C LYS A 106 2.53 20.05 -2.73
#